data_AF-A0A4Y2CCI4-F1
#
_entry.id   AF-A0A4Y2CCI4-F1
#
_cell.length_a   1.000
_cell.length_b   1.000
_cell.length_c   1.000
_cell.angle_alpha   90.00
_cell.angle_beta   90.00
_cell.angle_gamma   90.00
#
_symmetry.space_group_name_H-M   'P 1'
#
loop_
_entity.id
_entity.type
_entity.pdbx_description
1 polymer ?
#
loop_
_entity_poly.entity_id
_entity_poly.type
_entity_poly.pdbx_seq_one_letter_code
_entity_poly.pdbx_strand_id
1 'polypeptide(L)'
;MDSSRTAQRAVIQFLCGEAEPASQIYRRMKEVYGEQCLARCTVFRWCQRYEAGRANIKDLPGQAHVVTNSATISAVEELIWQNRRITTREIAVELLISKGTVHHIIHKKLGYGNVCAQWVP
;
A
#
# COMPACT_ATOMS: atom_id res chain seq x y z
N MET A 1 -22.78 -14.73 1.34
CA MET A 1 -22.09 -13.89 0.35
C MET A 1 -20.75 -13.49 0.95
N ASP A 2 -19.64 -13.52 0.20
CA ASP A 2 -18.35 -13.08 0.75
C ASP A 2 -18.41 -11.57 1.01
N SER A 3 -18.39 -11.17 2.28
CA SER A 3 -18.43 -9.78 2.71
C SER A 3 -17.04 -9.14 2.82
N SER A 4 -15.99 -9.81 2.34
CA SER A 4 -14.66 -9.24 2.28
C SER A 4 -14.65 -7.88 1.55
N ARG A 5 -13.79 -6.95 2.02
CA ARG A 5 -13.67 -5.62 1.41
C ARG A 5 -13.30 -5.69 -0.08
N THR A 6 -12.53 -6.70 -0.47
CA THR A 6 -12.14 -6.95 -1.86
C THR A 6 -13.34 -7.38 -2.71
N ALA A 7 -14.16 -8.31 -2.21
CA ALA A 7 -15.37 -8.76 -2.91
C ALA A 7 -16.37 -7.60 -3.08
N GLN A 8 -16.60 -6.81 -2.04
CA GLN A 8 -17.46 -5.62 -2.11
C GLN A 8 -16.96 -4.59 -3.13
N ARG A 9 -15.64 -4.37 -3.25
CA ARG A 9 -15.05 -3.48 -4.26
C ARG A 9 -15.22 -4.00 -5.69
N ALA A 10 -15.10 -5.31 -5.91
CA ALA A 10 -15.35 -5.91 -7.21
C ALA A 10 -16.81 -5.70 -7.65
N VAL A 11 -17.77 -5.81 -6.72
CA VAL A 11 -19.18 -5.49 -7.00
C VAL A 11 -19.37 -4.00 -7.33
N ILE A 12 -18.70 -3.10 -6.61
CA ILE A 12 -18.74 -1.66 -6.96
C ILE A 12 -18.19 -1.43 -8.37
N GLN A 13 -17.07 -2.05 -8.72
CA GLN A 13 -16.48 -1.91 -10.06
C GLN A 13 -17.44 -2.35 -11.16
N PHE A 14 -18.09 -3.51 -10.98
CA PHE A 14 -19.06 -4.02 -11.93
C PHE A 14 -20.23 -3.05 -12.10
N LEU A 15 -20.82 -2.59 -11.00
CA LEU A 15 -21.97 -1.65 -11.03
C LEU A 15 -21.59 -0.28 -11.60
N CYS A 16 -20.36 0.20 -11.38
CA CYS A 16 -19.87 1.41 -12.03
C CYS A 16 -19.69 1.23 -13.55
N GLY A 17 -19.34 0.03 -14.00
CA GLY A 17 -19.28 -0.31 -15.42
C GLY A 17 -20.65 -0.30 -16.11
N GLU A 18 -21.71 -0.60 -15.35
CA GLU A 18 -23.11 -0.47 -15.81
C GLU A 18 -23.62 0.98 -15.83
N ALA A 19 -22.77 1.96 -15.52
CA ALA A 19 -23.09 3.39 -15.45
C ALA A 19 -24.20 3.75 -14.43
N GLU A 20 -24.38 2.92 -13.40
CA GLU A 20 -25.31 3.20 -12.30
C GLU A 20 -24.77 4.33 -11.41
N PRO A 21 -25.61 5.28 -10.96
CA PRO A 21 -25.16 6.35 -10.10
C PRO A 21 -24.73 5.82 -8.72
N ALA A 22 -23.66 6.39 -8.15
CA ALA A 22 -23.08 5.94 -6.87
C ALA A 22 -24.08 5.83 -5.70
N SER A 23 -25.14 6.65 -5.70
CA SER A 23 -26.24 6.58 -4.74
C SER A 23 -27.03 5.27 -4.84
N GLN A 24 -27.29 4.82 -6.07
CA GLN A 24 -28.00 3.59 -6.36
C GLN A 24 -27.13 2.36 -6.05
N ILE A 25 -25.84 2.45 -6.36
CA ILE A 25 -24.84 1.44 -5.98
C ILE A 25 -24.82 1.24 -4.47
N TYR A 26 -24.76 2.32 -3.68
CA TYR A 26 -24.78 2.22 -2.22
C TYR A 26 -26.07 1.57 -1.68
N ARG A 27 -27.23 1.89 -2.26
CA ARG A 27 -28.50 1.28 -1.87
C ARG A 27 -28.49 -0.23 -2.08
N ARG A 28 -28.10 -0.69 -3.28
CA ARG A 28 -27.98 -2.13 -3.60
C ARG A 28 -26.95 -2.81 -2.70
N MET A 29 -25.82 -2.17 -2.45
CA MET A 29 -24.82 -2.71 -1.53
C MET A 29 -25.35 -2.87 -0.10
N LYS A 30 -26.12 -1.89 0.40
CA LYS A 30 -26.69 -1.95 1.75
C LYS A 30 -27.76 -3.03 1.87
N GLU A 31 -28.55 -3.27 0.82
CA GLU A 31 -29.54 -4.35 0.77
C GLU A 31 -28.87 -5.73 0.82
N VAL A 32 -27.73 -5.89 0.14
CA VAL A 32 -27.02 -7.17 0.03
C VAL A 32 -26.11 -7.46 1.24
N TYR A 33 -25.33 -6.47 1.68
CA TYR A 33 -24.31 -6.65 2.72
C TYR A 33 -24.77 -6.18 4.12
N GLY A 34 -25.90 -5.47 4.22
CA GLY A 34 -26.46 -5.01 5.49
C GLY A 34 -25.45 -4.20 6.30
N GLU A 35 -25.25 -4.58 7.56
CA GLU A 35 -24.29 -3.98 8.50
C GLU A 35 -22.82 -4.17 8.09
N GLN A 36 -22.53 -5.16 7.24
CA GLN A 36 -21.18 -5.42 6.74
C GLN A 36 -20.86 -4.57 5.49
N CYS A 37 -21.81 -3.77 5.01
CA CYS A 37 -21.63 -2.90 3.85
C CYS A 37 -20.54 -1.85 4.10
N LEU A 38 -19.72 -1.60 3.07
CA LEU A 38 -18.80 -0.46 3.06
C LEU A 38 -19.56 0.86 3.33
N ALA A 39 -18.91 1.75 4.07
CA ALA A 39 -19.45 3.07 4.37
C ALA A 39 -19.75 3.83 3.06
N ARG A 40 -20.80 4.65 3.08
CA ARG A 40 -21.26 5.43 1.91
C ARG A 40 -20.12 6.21 1.25
N CYS A 41 -19.31 6.92 2.05
CA CYS A 41 -18.15 7.67 1.55
C CYS A 41 -17.11 6.78 0.85
N THR A 42 -16.91 5.56 1.34
CA THR A 42 -16.00 4.58 0.73
C THR A 42 -16.52 4.13 -0.62
N VAL A 43 -17.81 3.80 -0.73
CA VAL A 43 -18.46 3.40 -1.99
C VAL A 43 -18.31 4.50 -3.05
N PHE A 44 -18.62 5.75 -2.69
CA PHE A 44 -18.52 6.90 -3.60
C PHE A 44 -17.09 7.14 -4.08
N ARG A 45 -16.11 7.05 -3.17
CA ARG A 45 -14.69 7.17 -3.51
C ARG A 45 -14.24 6.08 -4.49
N TRP A 46 -14.74 4.86 -4.35
CA TRP A 46 -14.45 3.78 -5.30
C TRP A 46 -15.12 4.01 -6.65
N CYS A 47 -16.36 4.48 -6.69
CA CYS A 47 -17.05 4.82 -7.94
C CYS A 47 -16.25 5.85 -8.75
N GLN A 48 -15.86 6.96 -8.11
CA GLN A 48 -15.03 7.99 -8.73
C GLN A 48 -13.69 7.45 -9.27
N ARG A 49 -13.06 6.50 -8.56
CA ARG A 49 -11.81 5.90 -9.02
C ARG A 49 -12.01 5.05 -10.27
N TYR A 50 -13.10 4.29 -10.33
CA TYR A 50 -13.41 3.44 -11.48
C TYR A 50 -13.83 4.26 -12.69
N GLU A 51 -14.63 5.31 -12.51
CA GLU A 51 -14.96 6.29 -13.55
C GLU A 51 -13.70 6.97 -14.12
N ALA A 52 -12.71 7.26 -13.27
CA ALA A 52 -11.42 7.81 -13.69
C ALA A 52 -10.48 6.79 -14.37
N GLY A 53 -10.98 5.61 -14.76
CA GLY A 53 -10.20 4.55 -15.44
C GLY A 53 -9.20 3.82 -14.53
N ARG A 54 -9.22 4.04 -13.21
CA ARG A 54 -8.29 3.39 -12.27
C ARG A 54 -8.86 2.05 -11.81
N ALA A 55 -8.81 1.06 -12.70
CA ALA A 55 -9.41 -0.28 -12.53
C ALA A 55 -8.74 -1.21 -11.48
N ASN A 56 -7.83 -0.70 -10.64
CA ASN A 56 -7.11 -1.55 -9.70
C ASN A 56 -7.97 -1.81 -8.45
N ILE A 57 -8.46 -3.05 -8.30
CA ILE A 57 -9.33 -3.52 -7.20
C ILE A 57 -8.56 -3.55 -5.86
N LYS A 58 -7.25 -3.79 -5.93
CA LYS A 58 -6.37 -3.77 -4.76
C LYS A 58 -6.06 -2.32 -4.40
N ASP A 59 -5.98 -2.05 -3.09
CA ASP A 59 -5.39 -0.79 -2.63
C ASP A 59 -3.99 -0.70 -3.25
N LEU A 60 -3.74 0.37 -4.00
CA LEU A 60 -2.38 0.67 -4.40
C LEU A 60 -1.55 0.76 -3.11
N PRO A 61 -0.34 0.19 -3.10
CA PRO A 61 0.56 0.38 -1.98
C PRO A 61 0.63 1.87 -1.67
N GLY A 62 0.36 2.27 -0.42
CA GLY A 62 0.37 3.68 -0.04
C GLY A 62 1.71 4.34 -0.39
N GLN A 63 1.77 5.66 -0.36
CA GLN A 63 2.97 6.42 -0.73
C GLN A 63 4.26 5.93 -0.03
N ALA A 64 4.17 5.42 1.20
CA ALA A 64 5.29 4.79 1.90
C ALA A 64 5.86 3.55 1.18
N HIS A 65 5.01 2.75 0.54
CA HIS A 65 5.44 1.62 -0.29
C HIS A 65 6.00 2.08 -1.65
N VAL A 66 5.52 3.19 -2.21
CA VAL A 66 6.06 3.75 -3.47
C VAL A 66 7.50 4.22 -3.29
N VAL A 67 7.83 4.80 -2.13
CA VAL A 67 9.22 5.18 -1.77
C VAL A 67 10.10 3.93 -1.53
N THR A 68 9.49 2.80 -1.17
CA THR A 68 10.16 1.51 -0.95
C THR A 68 10.14 0.68 -2.24
N ASN A 69 10.64 1.24 -3.34
CA ASN A 69 10.77 0.54 -4.61
C ASN A 69 11.88 -0.54 -4.52
N SER A 70 11.86 -1.55 -5.39
CA SER A 70 12.91 -2.58 -5.39
C SER A 70 14.31 -1.99 -5.55
N ALA A 71 14.44 -0.94 -6.37
CA ALA A 71 15.69 -0.21 -6.57
C ALA A 71 16.23 0.43 -5.27
N THR A 72 15.37 1.02 -4.42
CA THR A 72 15.82 1.62 -3.16
C THR A 72 16.17 0.55 -2.13
N ILE A 73 15.50 -0.60 -2.14
CA ILE A 73 15.86 -1.75 -1.30
C ILE A 73 17.25 -2.28 -1.67
N SER A 74 17.52 -2.50 -2.97
CA SER A 74 18.82 -2.98 -3.44
C SER A 74 19.95 -1.99 -3.14
N ALA A 75 19.72 -0.69 -3.32
CA ALA A 75 20.71 0.33 -2.98
C ALA A 75 21.05 0.34 -1.47
N VAL A 76 20.06 0.18 -0.59
CA VAL A 76 20.30 0.03 0.86
C VAL A 76 21.12 -1.23 1.16
N GLU A 77 20.81 -2.34 0.48
CA GLU A 77 21.51 -3.61 0.67
C GLU A 77 22.99 -3.52 0.22
N GLU A 78 23.25 -2.89 -0.92
CA GLU A 78 24.62 -2.65 -1.42
C GLU A 78 25.45 -1.80 -0.45
N LEU A 79 24.88 -0.71 0.08
CA LEU A 79 25.57 0.15 1.06
C LEU A 79 25.93 -0.61 2.34
N ILE A 80 25.03 -1.46 2.82
CA ILE A 80 25.28 -2.32 3.99
C ILE A 80 26.35 -3.38 3.67
N TRP A 81 26.36 -3.92 2.45
CA TRP A 81 27.37 -4.88 1.99
C TRP A 81 28.77 -4.26 1.91
N GLN A 82 28.87 -3.03 1.40
CA GLN A 82 30.13 -2.29 1.29
C GLN A 82 30.66 -1.87 2.67
N ASN A 83 29.79 -1.43 3.56
CA ASN A 83 30.16 -1.04 4.92
C ASN A 83 29.16 -1.59 5.94
N ARG A 84 29.54 -2.70 6.58
CA ARG A 84 28.70 -3.36 7.59
C ARG A 84 28.46 -2.52 8.85
N ARG A 85 29.20 -1.41 9.06
CA ARG A 85 29.03 -0.49 10.20
C ARG A 85 28.32 0.82 9.83
N ILE A 86 27.84 0.95 8.60
CA ILE A 86 27.16 2.17 8.14
C ILE A 86 25.94 2.50 9.02
N THR A 87 25.70 3.76 9.31
CA THR A 87 24.57 4.17 10.14
C THR A 87 23.31 4.41 9.29
N THR A 88 22.14 4.25 9.91
CA THR A 88 20.85 4.59 9.27
C THR A 88 20.76 6.04 8.81
N ARG A 89 21.54 6.95 9.42
CA ARG A 89 21.60 8.37 9.03
C ARG A 89 22.42 8.57 7.75
N GLU A 90 23.55 7.89 7.63
CA GLU A 90 24.39 7.98 6.42
C GLU A 90 23.64 7.46 5.20
N ILE A 91 23.00 6.29 5.31
CA ILE A 91 22.14 5.73 4.24
C ILE A 91 21.01 6.71 3.86
N ALA A 92 20.38 7.35 4.86
CA ALA A 92 19.29 8.29 4.62
C ALA A 92 19.75 9.53 3.82
N VAL A 93 20.95 10.03 4.12
CA VAL A 93 21.56 11.16 3.39
C VAL A 93 21.95 10.76 1.98
N GLU A 94 22.58 9.59 1.83
CA GLU A 94 23.09 9.11 0.54
C GLU A 94 21.98 8.80 -0.46
N LEU A 95 20.88 8.21 0.01
CA LEU A 95 19.72 7.86 -0.81
C LEU A 95 18.63 8.94 -0.82
N LEU A 96 18.84 10.07 -0.15
CA LEU A 96 17.87 11.17 0.00
C LEU A 96 16.47 10.71 0.47
N ILE A 97 16.45 9.73 1.37
CA ILE A 97 15.21 9.15 1.93
C ILE A 97 15.11 9.43 3.43
N SER A 98 13.89 9.34 3.95
CA SER A 98 13.70 9.53 5.39
C SER A 98 14.37 8.41 6.19
N LYS A 99 14.95 8.76 7.35
CA LYS A 99 15.51 7.77 8.29
C LYS A 99 14.50 6.68 8.66
N GLY A 100 13.22 7.03 8.78
CA GLY A 100 12.15 6.08 9.07
C GLY A 100 11.97 5.05 7.96
N THR A 101 12.08 5.48 6.70
CA THR A 101 12.04 4.58 5.53
C THR A 101 13.23 3.63 5.53
N VAL A 102 14.45 4.13 5.77
CA VAL A 102 15.66 3.28 5.87
C VAL A 102 15.49 2.22 6.95
N HIS A 103 15.05 2.62 8.15
CA HIS A 103 14.83 1.70 9.26
C HIS A 103 13.78 0.63 8.91
N HIS A 104 12.70 1.01 8.23
CA HIS A 104 11.71 0.06 7.74
C HIS A 104 12.31 -0.92 6.71
N ILE A 105 13.11 -0.44 5.75
CA ILE A 105 13.75 -1.29 4.74
C ILE A 105 14.68 -2.31 5.42
N ILE A 106 15.59 -1.85 6.28
CA ILE A 106 16.58 -2.72 6.93
C ILE A 106 15.90 -3.82 7.75
N HIS A 107 14.95 -3.48 8.61
CA HIS A 107 14.37 -4.46 9.53
C HIS A 107 13.16 -5.22 8.98
N LYS A 108 12.36 -4.63 8.11
CA LYS A 108 11.11 -5.26 7.61
C LYS A 108 11.24 -5.83 6.21
N LYS A 109 12.17 -5.35 5.38
CA LYS A 109 12.39 -5.86 4.02
C LYS A 109 13.61 -6.76 3.94
N LEU A 110 14.75 -6.31 4.47
CA LEU A 110 16.01 -7.04 4.40
C LEU A 110 16.24 -7.99 5.60
N GLY A 111 15.59 -7.72 6.75
CA GLY A 111 15.65 -8.59 7.93
C GLY A 111 16.86 -8.36 8.85
N TYR A 112 17.73 -7.39 8.54
CA TYR A 112 18.98 -7.19 9.25
C TYR A 112 18.78 -6.74 10.71
N GLY A 113 19.59 -7.32 11.60
CA GLY A 113 19.82 -6.88 12.98
C GLY A 113 21.12 -6.09 13.13
N ASN A 114 21.20 -5.26 14.16
CA ASN A 114 22.45 -4.59 14.54
C ASN A 114 23.07 -5.30 15.75
N VAL A 115 24.21 -5.95 15.55
CA VAL A 115 24.96 -6.67 16.58
C VAL A 115 26.35 -6.02 16.68
N CYS A 116 26.71 -5.53 17.87
CA CYS A 116 28.02 -4.89 18.10
C CYS A 116 28.37 -3.79 17.07
N ALA A 117 27.39 -2.93 16.74
CA ALA A 117 27.50 -1.87 15.73
C ALA A 117 27.70 -2.39 14.28
N GLN A 118 27.36 -3.64 14.00
CA GLN A 118 27.46 -4.27 12.69
C GLN A 118 26.09 -4.79 12.22
N TRP A 119 25.77 -4.60 10.96
CA TRP A 119 24.58 -5.17 10.33
C TRP A 119 24.80 -6.64 9.99
N VAL A 120 23.94 -7.49 10.54
CA VAL A 120 23.93 -8.94 10.34
C VAL A 120 22.53 -9.35 9.83
N PRO A 121 22.42 -10.20 8.78
CA PRO A 121 21.14 -10.72 8.32
C PRO A 121 20.34 -11.45 9.40
#